data_AF-A0A091KGE3-F1
#
_entry.id   AF-A0A091KGE3-F1
#
_cell.length_a   1.000
_cell.length_b   1.000
_cell.length_c   1.000
_cell.angle_alpha   90.00
_cell.angle_beta   90.00
_cell.angle_gamma   90.00
#
_symmetry.space_group_name_H-M   'P 1'
#
loop_
_entity.id
_entity.type
_entity.pdbx_description
1 polymer ?
#
loop_
_entity_poly.entity_id
_entity_poly.type
_entity_poly.pdbx_seq_one_letter_code
_entity_poly.pdbx_strand_id
1 'polypeptide(L)'
;FQSESCPAVGMSRSGTSQEELRIVEGQGQVSDMGPSADEVNNNTCAGEGVLTSARTPDGPLETALDPLKLGSIFTFRVTVLQASSISAEYADIFCQFNFIHRHDEAFSTEPLKNTGRGPPLGFYHVQNIAVEVTKSFIEYIKSQPIVFEVFGHYQQHPFPPLCKDVLSPLRPSRRHFPRVMPLSKPVPATKLSTMTRPSAGPCQCKYDLMVFFEICELEANGDYIPAVVDHRGGMPCHGTFLLHQGIQRRITVTLVHETGSLIRWKEVRELVVGRIRNTPEADESLIDPNILSLNILSSGYIHPSQDDRTFYQFEAAWDSSMHNSLLLNRVTPYREKIYITLSAYIEAR
;
A
#
# COMPACT_ATOMS: atom_id res chain seq x y z
N PHE A 1 36.76 -17.23 49.60
CA PHE A 1 37.47 -18.49 49.86
C PHE A 1 36.43 -19.60 49.79
N GLN A 2 36.69 -20.66 49.01
CA GLN A 2 35.90 -21.92 48.90
C GLN A 2 34.44 -21.75 48.37
N SER A 3 33.87 -22.51 47.42
CA SER A 3 34.16 -23.82 46.77
C SER A 3 33.84 -25.04 47.65
N GLU A 4 33.14 -26.12 47.21
CA GLU A 4 32.56 -26.52 45.91
C GLU A 4 31.10 -27.04 46.14
N SER A 5 30.39 -27.92 45.40
CA SER A 5 30.63 -28.80 44.23
C SER A 5 29.28 -29.23 43.58
N CYS A 6 29.32 -29.92 42.42
CA CYS A 6 28.20 -30.66 41.82
C CYS A 6 28.65 -32.06 41.36
N PRO A 7 27.76 -33.07 41.38
CA PRO A 7 27.50 -33.92 40.19
C PRO A 7 26.02 -34.40 40.07
N ALA A 8 25.51 -35.04 39.01
CA ALA A 8 25.82 -35.11 37.56
C ALA A 8 24.69 -35.93 36.86
N VAL A 9 24.88 -36.36 35.59
CA VAL A 9 24.02 -37.25 34.76
C VAL A 9 22.71 -36.60 34.21
N GLY A 10 22.33 -36.73 32.93
CA GLY A 10 22.97 -37.47 31.82
C GLY A 10 22.54 -37.00 30.42
N MET A 11 23.45 -37.15 29.44
CA MET A 11 23.48 -36.56 28.09
C MET A 11 22.60 -37.24 27.01
N SER A 12 22.22 -36.47 25.98
CA SER A 12 22.17 -36.79 24.50
C SER A 12 21.72 -35.49 23.77
N ARG A 13 22.43 -34.79 22.86
CA ARG A 13 23.19 -35.10 21.61
C ARG A 13 22.32 -35.82 20.55
N SER A 14 22.29 -35.45 19.27
CA SER A 14 23.08 -34.51 18.41
C SER A 14 22.38 -33.12 18.20
N GLY A 15 22.86 -32.12 17.45
CA GLY A 15 23.90 -32.00 16.39
C GLY A 15 23.29 -32.14 14.98
N THR A 16 23.57 -31.31 13.95
CA THR A 16 24.62 -30.27 13.75
C THR A 16 24.13 -29.07 12.89
N SER A 17 25.00 -28.08 12.68
CA SER A 17 24.78 -26.82 11.93
C SER A 17 25.50 -26.77 10.56
N GLN A 18 25.33 -25.62 9.88
CA GLN A 18 26.17 -25.02 8.80
C GLN A 18 25.86 -25.26 7.30
N GLU A 19 25.65 -24.11 6.64
CA GLU A 19 26.31 -23.63 5.40
C GLU A 19 25.79 -23.95 3.99
N GLU A 20 26.15 -23.01 3.10
CA GLU A 20 25.74 -22.87 1.71
C GLU A 20 26.60 -23.75 0.78
N LEU A 21 26.01 -24.27 -0.30
CA LEU A 21 26.74 -24.50 -1.55
C LEU A 21 25.86 -24.20 -2.77
N ARG A 22 26.34 -23.30 -3.64
CA ARG A 22 25.99 -23.26 -5.06
C ARG A 22 26.82 -24.30 -5.82
N ILE A 23 26.28 -24.83 -6.92
CA ILE A 23 27.02 -25.20 -8.14
C ILE A 23 26.01 -25.25 -9.31
N VAL A 24 26.48 -25.02 -10.54
CA VAL A 24 25.68 -25.00 -11.78
C VAL A 24 26.45 -25.71 -12.88
N GLU A 25 25.86 -26.73 -13.51
CA GLU A 25 26.21 -27.37 -14.79
C GLU A 25 25.12 -28.44 -15.08
N GLY A 26 24.89 -28.97 -16.29
CA GLY A 26 25.50 -28.66 -17.59
C GLY A 26 25.28 -29.79 -18.62
N GLN A 27 24.24 -29.66 -19.48
CA GLN A 27 23.93 -30.42 -20.71
C GLN A 27 24.16 -31.96 -20.82
N GLY A 28 23.14 -32.66 -21.36
CA GLY A 28 23.26 -34.00 -21.94
C GLY A 28 22.03 -34.40 -22.76
N GLN A 29 22.22 -34.89 -23.99
CA GLN A 29 21.19 -35.49 -24.86
C GLN A 29 21.11 -37.03 -24.58
N VAL A 30 20.15 -37.86 -25.03
CA VAL A 30 19.66 -38.15 -26.40
C VAL A 30 18.34 -38.98 -26.37
N SER A 31 17.45 -38.74 -27.36
CA SER A 31 16.28 -39.50 -27.91
C SER A 31 15.54 -40.65 -27.18
N ASP A 32 14.20 -40.69 -27.36
CA ASP A 32 13.54 -41.67 -28.26
C ASP A 32 12.14 -41.16 -28.77
N MET A 33 11.51 -41.83 -29.74
CA MET A 33 10.19 -41.50 -30.37
C MET A 33 9.00 -42.21 -29.69
N GLY A 34 7.81 -41.62 -29.48
CA GLY A 34 6.73 -41.35 -30.47
C GLY A 34 5.47 -42.23 -30.16
N PRO A 35 4.29 -42.14 -30.82
CA PRO A 35 3.80 -41.15 -31.81
C PRO A 35 2.37 -40.57 -31.52
N SER A 36 1.87 -39.78 -32.48
CA SER A 36 0.61 -38.98 -32.60
C SER A 36 -0.76 -39.65 -32.34
N ALA A 37 -1.79 -38.82 -32.03
CA ALA A 37 -3.10 -38.80 -32.72
C ALA A 37 -3.97 -37.53 -32.43
N ASP A 38 -4.12 -36.66 -33.45
CA ASP A 38 -5.32 -35.96 -33.98
C ASP A 38 -6.42 -35.45 -33.02
N GLU A 39 -6.67 -34.12 -32.90
CA GLU A 39 -7.41 -33.20 -33.81
C GLU A 39 -8.96 -33.29 -33.78
N VAL A 40 -9.63 -32.20 -33.34
CA VAL A 40 -11.03 -31.88 -33.72
C VAL A 40 -11.26 -30.36 -33.91
N ASN A 41 -11.41 -29.96 -35.16
CA ASN A 41 -12.26 -28.87 -35.68
C ASN A 41 -12.08 -27.40 -35.19
N ASN A 42 -11.12 -26.71 -35.82
CA ASN A 42 -11.33 -25.58 -36.76
C ASN A 42 -12.63 -24.73 -36.70
N ASN A 43 -12.49 -23.41 -36.90
CA ASN A 43 -13.48 -22.59 -37.62
C ASN A 43 -12.82 -21.37 -38.29
N THR A 44 -13.09 -21.17 -39.59
CA THR A 44 -12.35 -20.27 -40.48
C THR A 44 -12.88 -18.83 -40.50
N CYS A 45 -11.99 -17.85 -40.69
CA CYS A 45 -12.34 -16.64 -41.43
C CYS A 45 -11.11 -16.17 -42.22
N ALA A 46 -11.21 -16.11 -43.56
CA ALA A 46 -10.08 -15.89 -44.46
C ALA A 46 -10.26 -14.64 -45.32
N GLY A 47 -9.16 -13.93 -45.58
CA GLY A 47 -9.09 -12.82 -46.55
C GLY A 47 -7.66 -12.74 -47.08
N GLU A 48 -7.49 -12.86 -48.40
CA GLU A 48 -6.17 -12.93 -49.04
C GLU A 48 -5.52 -11.55 -49.22
N GLY A 49 -4.18 -11.53 -49.16
CA GLY A 49 -3.38 -10.31 -49.30
C GLY A 49 -1.92 -10.64 -49.61
N VAL A 50 -1.65 -11.08 -50.84
CA VAL A 50 -0.33 -11.56 -51.29
C VAL A 50 0.72 -10.45 -51.30
N LEU A 51 1.91 -10.72 -50.75
CA LEU A 51 3.19 -10.37 -51.39
C LEU A 51 4.35 -11.24 -50.86
N THR A 52 5.35 -11.50 -51.70
CA THR A 52 6.41 -12.49 -51.46
C THR A 52 7.79 -11.84 -51.29
N SER A 53 8.56 -12.30 -50.29
CA SER A 53 10.02 -12.36 -50.34
C SER A 53 10.54 -13.31 -49.27
N ALA A 54 11.40 -14.25 -49.65
CA ALA A 54 11.97 -15.24 -48.72
C ALA A 54 13.40 -14.85 -48.29
N ARG A 55 13.72 -15.05 -47.02
CA ARG A 55 15.07 -15.29 -46.47
C ARG A 55 14.97 -15.69 -44.99
N THR A 56 15.31 -16.93 -44.68
CA THR A 56 15.85 -17.29 -43.36
C THR A 56 17.28 -16.76 -43.24
N PRO A 57 17.75 -16.51 -42.02
CA PRO A 57 18.61 -17.52 -41.39
C PRO A 57 18.22 -17.82 -39.94
N ASP A 58 18.72 -18.92 -39.40
CA ASP A 58 18.47 -19.36 -38.03
C ASP A 58 19.06 -18.41 -36.97
N GLY A 59 18.29 -18.18 -35.92
CA GLY A 59 18.68 -17.46 -34.71
C GLY A 59 17.75 -17.85 -33.55
N PRO A 60 18.15 -17.63 -32.28
CA PRO A 60 17.31 -17.99 -31.15
C PRO A 60 15.96 -17.27 -31.22
N LEU A 61 14.87 -18.00 -31.04
CA LEU A 61 13.52 -17.45 -31.01
C LEU A 61 13.24 -16.78 -29.65
N GLU A 62 13.98 -15.73 -29.33
CA GLU A 62 13.40 -14.67 -28.51
C GLU A 62 12.25 -14.07 -29.32
N THR A 63 11.03 -14.46 -28.99
CA THR A 63 9.81 -13.83 -29.51
C THR A 63 9.78 -12.39 -28.99
N ALA A 64 10.43 -11.49 -29.73
CA ALA A 64 10.59 -10.09 -29.36
C ALA A 64 9.21 -9.42 -29.29
N LEU A 65 8.61 -9.43 -28.09
CA LEU A 65 7.38 -8.72 -27.78
C LEU A 65 7.64 -7.24 -28.02
N ASP A 66 7.06 -6.74 -29.11
CA ASP A 66 7.18 -5.38 -29.61
C ASP A 66 6.93 -4.40 -28.43
N PRO A 67 7.95 -3.62 -28.00
CA PRO A 67 7.95 -3.02 -26.66
C PRO A 67 6.78 -2.07 -26.49
N LEU A 68 6.01 -2.28 -25.42
CA LEU A 68 4.72 -1.62 -25.13
C LEU A 68 4.75 -0.12 -25.47
N LYS A 69 4.07 0.25 -26.57
CA LYS A 69 4.11 1.59 -27.16
C LYS A 69 3.13 2.49 -26.41
N LEU A 70 3.63 3.57 -25.81
CA LEU A 70 2.80 4.52 -25.05
C LEU A 70 1.63 5.04 -25.89
N GLY A 71 0.42 5.05 -25.32
CA GLY A 71 -0.82 5.44 -26.01
C GLY A 71 -1.38 4.41 -26.99
N SER A 72 -0.77 3.23 -27.12
CA SER A 72 -1.39 2.09 -27.82
C SER A 72 -2.35 1.32 -26.90
N ILE A 73 -3.35 0.64 -27.48
CA ILE A 73 -4.18 -0.31 -26.72
C ILE A 73 -3.48 -1.67 -26.73
N PHE A 74 -3.12 -2.15 -25.55
CA PHE A 74 -2.57 -3.50 -25.36
C PHE A 74 -3.68 -4.42 -24.82
N THR A 75 -3.91 -5.52 -25.52
CA THR A 75 -4.91 -6.54 -25.13
C THR A 75 -4.21 -7.80 -24.67
N PHE A 76 -4.53 -8.24 -23.46
CA PHE A 76 -4.09 -9.52 -22.91
C PHE A 76 -5.29 -10.35 -22.47
N ARG A 77 -5.06 -11.66 -22.28
CA ARG A 77 -6.09 -12.64 -21.97
C ARG A 77 -5.80 -13.31 -20.63
N VAL A 78 -6.65 -13.05 -19.65
CA VAL A 78 -6.67 -13.77 -18.37
C VAL A 78 -7.47 -15.06 -18.57
N THR A 79 -6.96 -16.17 -18.03
CA THR A 79 -7.68 -17.46 -18.04
C THR A 79 -7.63 -18.07 -16.64
N VAL A 80 -8.77 -18.07 -15.95
CA VAL A 80 -8.93 -18.72 -14.64
C VAL A 80 -9.31 -20.17 -14.89
N LEU A 81 -8.35 -21.10 -14.71
CA LEU A 81 -8.56 -22.52 -15.03
C LEU A 81 -9.33 -23.26 -13.94
N GLN A 82 -8.76 -23.37 -12.74
CA GLN A 82 -9.33 -24.17 -11.64
C GLN A 82 -8.83 -23.70 -10.27
N ALA A 83 -9.59 -24.00 -9.22
CA ALA A 83 -9.13 -23.91 -7.83
C ALA A 83 -9.19 -25.28 -7.13
N SER A 84 -8.16 -25.60 -6.35
CA SER A 84 -8.03 -26.85 -5.58
C SER A 84 -7.94 -26.56 -4.08
N SER A 85 -8.08 -27.61 -3.26
CA SER A 85 -7.94 -27.54 -1.79
C SER A 85 -8.86 -26.53 -1.08
N ILE A 86 -10.00 -26.21 -1.70
CA ILE A 86 -11.05 -25.37 -1.10
C ILE A 86 -11.67 -26.11 0.10
N SER A 87 -11.82 -25.40 1.22
CA SER A 87 -12.46 -25.94 2.43
C SER A 87 -13.95 -26.22 2.23
N ALA A 88 -14.44 -27.31 2.81
CA ALA A 88 -15.84 -27.74 2.73
C ALA A 88 -16.85 -26.82 3.46
N GLU A 89 -16.36 -25.80 4.18
CA GLU A 89 -17.17 -24.79 4.86
C GLU A 89 -17.76 -23.71 3.93
N TYR A 90 -17.39 -23.69 2.65
CA TYR A 90 -17.93 -22.77 1.64
C TYR A 90 -18.92 -23.47 0.70
N ALA A 91 -20.06 -22.84 0.43
CA ALA A 91 -21.13 -23.33 -0.47
C ALA A 91 -20.68 -23.42 -1.93
N ASP A 92 -19.92 -22.40 -2.32
CA ASP A 92 -19.54 -22.05 -3.67
C ASP A 92 -18.25 -21.22 -3.60
N ILE A 93 -17.61 -21.05 -4.74
CA ILE A 93 -16.44 -20.19 -4.91
C ILE A 93 -16.57 -19.40 -6.21
N PHE A 94 -16.22 -18.12 -6.17
CA PHE A 94 -15.95 -17.30 -7.35
C PHE A 94 -14.61 -16.59 -7.19
N CYS A 95 -13.93 -16.32 -8.31
CA CYS A 95 -12.69 -15.56 -8.33
C CYS A 95 -12.95 -14.18 -8.93
N GLN A 96 -12.45 -13.14 -8.28
CA GLN A 96 -12.40 -11.78 -8.82
C GLN A 96 -10.95 -11.34 -9.02
N PHE A 97 -10.72 -10.44 -9.95
CA PHE A 97 -9.42 -9.81 -10.16
C PHE A 97 -9.62 -8.42 -10.76
N ASN A 98 -8.68 -7.52 -10.50
CA ASN A 98 -8.69 -6.19 -11.08
C ASN A 98 -7.26 -5.64 -11.24
N PHE A 99 -7.11 -4.69 -12.14
CA PHE A 99 -5.93 -3.88 -12.36
C PHE A 99 -6.02 -2.65 -11.46
N ILE A 100 -4.94 -2.33 -10.74
CA ILE A 100 -4.90 -1.18 -9.82
C ILE A 100 -5.26 0.13 -10.54
N HIS A 101 -4.98 0.20 -11.84
CA HIS A 101 -5.22 1.35 -12.73
C HIS A 101 -6.65 1.42 -13.32
N ARG A 102 -7.57 0.52 -12.94
CA ARG A 102 -9.01 0.55 -13.29
C ARG A 102 -9.88 0.02 -12.14
N HIS A 103 -9.91 0.75 -11.03
CA HIS A 103 -10.63 0.33 -9.82
C HIS A 103 -12.17 0.19 -10.00
N ASP A 104 -12.71 0.62 -11.15
CA ASP A 104 -14.09 0.50 -11.61
C ASP A 104 -14.39 -0.79 -12.40
N GLU A 105 -13.44 -1.34 -13.17
CA GLU A 105 -13.61 -2.58 -13.97
C GLU A 105 -13.22 -3.85 -13.20
N ALA A 106 -13.95 -4.19 -12.13
CA ALA A 106 -13.75 -5.46 -11.42
C ALA A 106 -14.33 -6.66 -12.21
N PHE A 107 -13.47 -7.61 -12.58
CA PHE A 107 -13.89 -8.85 -13.25
C PHE A 107 -14.20 -9.95 -12.24
N SER A 108 -15.18 -10.80 -12.55
CA SER A 108 -15.60 -11.94 -11.70
C SER A 108 -15.90 -13.16 -12.55
N THR A 109 -15.50 -14.35 -12.09
CA THR A 109 -16.05 -15.61 -12.59
C THR A 109 -17.49 -15.80 -12.08
N GLU A 110 -18.23 -16.70 -12.73
CA GLU A 110 -19.45 -17.26 -12.15
C GLU A 110 -19.13 -18.07 -10.87
N PRO A 111 -20.05 -18.14 -9.88
CA PRO A 111 -19.90 -18.98 -8.70
C PRO A 111 -20.04 -20.47 -9.01
N LEU A 112 -19.00 -21.25 -8.70
CA LEU A 112 -19.02 -22.71 -8.79
C LEU A 112 -19.34 -23.32 -7.43
N LYS A 113 -20.34 -24.21 -7.38
CA LYS A 113 -20.69 -24.96 -6.16
C LYS A 113 -19.52 -25.84 -5.71
N ASN A 114 -19.17 -25.70 -4.44
CA ASN A 114 -18.16 -26.51 -3.78
C ASN A 114 -18.80 -27.73 -3.14
N THR A 115 -18.38 -28.94 -3.53
CA THR A 115 -18.87 -30.19 -2.92
C THR A 115 -18.09 -30.61 -1.68
N GLY A 116 -17.01 -29.90 -1.32
CA GLY A 116 -16.12 -30.20 -0.18
C GLY A 116 -15.29 -31.47 -0.32
N ARG A 117 -15.72 -32.40 -1.17
CA ARG A 117 -14.98 -33.56 -1.68
C ARG A 117 -15.30 -33.71 -3.17
N GLY A 118 -14.27 -33.71 -4.01
CA GLY A 118 -14.42 -33.74 -5.47
C GLY A 118 -13.11 -33.40 -6.19
N PRO A 119 -13.12 -33.37 -7.54
CA PRO A 119 -12.04 -32.77 -8.32
C PRO A 119 -11.96 -31.24 -8.09
N PRO A 120 -10.88 -30.57 -8.52
CA PRO A 120 -10.78 -29.11 -8.47
C PRO A 120 -11.96 -28.40 -9.14
N LEU A 121 -12.34 -27.23 -8.63
CA LEU A 121 -13.41 -26.39 -9.17
C LEU A 121 -12.90 -25.71 -10.44
N GLY A 122 -13.20 -26.30 -11.60
CA GLY A 122 -12.79 -25.80 -12.91
C GLY A 122 -13.64 -24.65 -13.41
N PHE A 123 -13.14 -23.41 -13.26
CA PHE A 123 -13.77 -22.19 -13.76
C PHE A 123 -13.76 -22.10 -15.28
N TYR A 124 -12.64 -22.50 -15.91
CA TYR A 124 -12.37 -22.37 -17.35
C TYR A 124 -12.74 -21.01 -17.96
N HIS A 125 -12.70 -19.95 -17.14
CA HIS A 125 -13.19 -18.63 -17.49
C HIS A 125 -12.11 -17.84 -18.22
N VAL A 126 -12.45 -17.25 -19.36
CA VAL A 126 -11.53 -16.53 -20.25
C VAL A 126 -12.00 -15.09 -20.39
N GLN A 127 -11.17 -14.15 -19.93
CA GLN A 127 -11.44 -12.71 -20.02
C GLN A 127 -10.36 -12.03 -20.86
N ASN A 128 -10.76 -11.37 -21.94
CA ASN A 128 -9.90 -10.47 -22.70
C ASN A 128 -10.00 -9.06 -22.09
N ILE A 129 -8.87 -8.37 -21.92
CA ILE A 129 -8.80 -7.07 -21.25
C ILE A 129 -7.93 -6.15 -22.10
N ALA A 130 -8.49 -5.01 -22.49
CA ALA A 130 -7.85 -4.03 -23.36
C ALA A 130 -7.53 -2.76 -22.55
N VAL A 131 -6.24 -2.50 -22.34
CA VAL A 131 -5.74 -1.40 -21.51
C VAL A 131 -4.88 -0.46 -22.35
N GLU A 132 -5.03 0.85 -22.15
CA GLU A 132 -4.14 1.83 -22.78
C GLU A 132 -2.77 1.79 -22.11
N VAL A 133 -1.71 1.73 -22.91
CA VAL A 133 -0.33 1.66 -22.43
C VAL A 133 0.10 3.03 -21.90
N THR A 134 -0.05 3.24 -20.59
CA THR A 134 0.56 4.36 -19.86
C THR A 134 1.95 3.98 -19.33
N LYS A 135 2.71 4.95 -18.81
CA LYS A 135 3.97 4.67 -18.09
C LYS A 135 3.73 3.82 -16.84
N SER A 136 2.70 4.17 -16.07
CA SER A 136 2.24 3.47 -14.87
C SER A 136 1.80 2.03 -15.17
N PHE A 137 1.15 1.77 -16.31
CA PHE A 137 0.84 0.40 -16.76
C PHE A 137 2.09 -0.43 -17.09
N ILE A 138 3.09 0.18 -17.75
CA ILE A 138 4.38 -0.48 -18.04
C ILE A 138 5.14 -0.79 -16.74
N GLU A 139 5.12 0.11 -15.75
CA GLU A 139 5.75 -0.10 -14.46
C GLU A 139 5.02 -1.16 -13.63
N TYR A 140 3.68 -1.13 -13.61
CA TYR A 140 2.83 -2.13 -12.97
C TYR A 140 3.15 -3.54 -13.44
N ILE A 141 3.12 -3.79 -14.76
CA ILE A 141 3.44 -5.12 -15.34
C ILE A 141 4.89 -5.57 -15.04
N LYS A 142 5.82 -4.63 -14.83
CA LYS A 142 7.23 -4.96 -14.50
C LYS A 142 7.47 -5.25 -13.02
N SER A 143 6.66 -4.74 -12.10
CA SER A 143 7.00 -4.64 -10.67
C SER A 143 5.93 -5.11 -9.70
N GLN A 144 4.68 -5.25 -10.12
CA GLN A 144 3.54 -5.52 -9.25
C GLN A 144 2.73 -6.73 -9.73
N PRO A 145 2.28 -7.61 -8.82
CA PRO A 145 1.45 -8.75 -9.18
C PRO A 145 0.01 -8.32 -9.51
N ILE A 146 -0.63 -9.07 -10.41
CA ILE A 146 -2.09 -9.07 -10.56
C ILE A 146 -2.68 -9.86 -9.38
N VAL A 147 -3.58 -9.24 -8.63
CA VAL A 147 -4.22 -9.86 -7.47
C VAL A 147 -5.49 -10.58 -7.91
N PHE A 148 -5.57 -11.87 -7.57
CA PHE A 148 -6.76 -12.69 -7.70
C PHE A 148 -7.35 -12.90 -6.29
N GLU A 149 -8.52 -12.33 -6.02
CA GLU A 149 -9.26 -12.53 -4.79
C GLU A 149 -10.24 -13.70 -4.97
N VAL A 150 -10.23 -14.66 -4.05
CA VAL A 150 -11.10 -15.86 -4.10
C VAL A 150 -12.11 -15.77 -2.97
N PHE A 151 -13.39 -15.74 -3.33
CA PHE A 151 -14.52 -15.55 -2.43
C PHE A 151 -15.44 -16.77 -2.45
N GLY A 152 -16.20 -16.99 -1.37
CA GLY A 152 -17.22 -18.04 -1.30
C GLY A 152 -18.20 -17.81 -0.16
N HIS A 153 -19.44 -18.28 -0.29
CA HIS A 153 -20.45 -18.12 0.76
C HIS A 153 -20.26 -19.16 1.86
N TYR A 154 -19.88 -18.73 3.06
CA TYR A 154 -19.67 -19.61 4.22
C TYR A 154 -20.99 -20.29 4.67
N GLN A 155 -21.03 -21.62 4.63
CA GLN A 155 -22.10 -22.43 5.22
C GLN A 155 -21.75 -22.76 6.67
N GLN A 156 -22.55 -22.25 7.61
CA GLN A 156 -22.41 -22.67 9.01
C GLN A 156 -22.69 -24.16 9.16
N HIS A 157 -21.64 -24.94 9.39
CA HIS A 157 -21.78 -26.28 9.97
C HIS A 157 -22.55 -26.17 11.31
N PRO A 158 -23.48 -27.08 11.63
CA PRO A 158 -24.18 -27.06 12.90
C PRO A 158 -23.19 -27.13 14.07
N PHE A 159 -23.15 -26.10 14.91
CA PHE A 159 -22.29 -26.06 16.09
C PHE A 159 -22.58 -27.27 17.00
N PRO A 160 -21.55 -27.98 17.49
CA PRO A 160 -21.72 -28.87 18.63
C PRO A 160 -22.36 -28.11 19.79
N PRO A 161 -23.36 -28.68 20.49
CA PRO A 161 -24.29 -27.93 21.36
C PRO A 161 -23.69 -27.36 22.67
N LEU A 162 -22.35 -27.35 22.79
CA LEU A 162 -21.59 -26.80 23.91
C LEU A 162 -21.09 -25.36 23.66
N CYS A 163 -21.11 -24.85 22.44
CA CYS A 163 -20.63 -23.49 22.13
C CYS A 163 -21.72 -22.42 22.33
N LYS A 164 -22.25 -22.30 23.56
CA LYS A 164 -23.14 -21.20 23.98
C LYS A 164 -22.35 -20.10 24.70
N ASP A 165 -21.45 -19.44 24.00
CA ASP A 165 -20.95 -18.13 24.45
C ASP A 165 -20.40 -17.29 23.30
N VAL A 166 -20.35 -15.97 23.51
CA VAL A 166 -19.84 -14.94 22.56
C VAL A 166 -20.55 -14.89 21.19
N LEU A 167 -21.81 -14.45 21.21
CA LEU A 167 -22.43 -13.80 20.03
C LEU A 167 -21.77 -12.44 19.75
N SER A 168 -20.56 -12.45 19.20
CA SER A 168 -19.95 -11.26 18.60
C SER A 168 -20.46 -11.10 17.15
N PRO A 169 -21.04 -9.94 16.77
CA PRO A 169 -21.38 -9.70 15.37
C PRO A 169 -20.09 -9.71 14.54
N LEU A 170 -20.01 -10.61 13.55
CA LEU A 170 -18.92 -10.66 12.59
C LEU A 170 -18.92 -9.36 11.77
N ARG A 171 -18.12 -8.39 12.24
CA ARG A 171 -17.85 -7.16 11.49
C ARG A 171 -17.20 -7.56 10.16
N PRO A 172 -17.56 -6.94 9.03
CA PRO A 172 -16.90 -7.22 7.76
C PRO A 172 -15.40 -7.02 7.92
N SER A 173 -14.62 -7.91 7.29
CA SER A 173 -13.16 -7.91 7.34
C SER A 173 -12.59 -6.66 6.68
N ARG A 174 -12.60 -5.54 7.40
CA ARG A 174 -11.74 -4.39 7.12
C ARG A 174 -10.33 -4.95 6.95
N ARG A 175 -9.75 -4.75 5.75
CA ARG A 175 -8.32 -4.91 5.47
C ARG A 175 -7.58 -4.45 6.72
N HIS A 176 -6.77 -5.32 7.30
CA HIS A 176 -6.04 -4.99 8.53
C HIS A 176 -4.89 -4.03 8.19
N PHE A 177 -5.25 -2.77 7.95
CA PHE A 177 -4.34 -1.65 8.10
C PHE A 177 -3.62 -1.84 9.44
N PRO A 178 -2.27 -1.73 9.49
CA PRO A 178 -1.52 -1.89 10.72
C PRO A 178 -2.09 -0.94 11.78
N ARG A 179 -2.02 -1.32 13.06
CA ARG A 179 -2.52 -0.48 14.16
C ARG A 179 -1.79 0.87 14.16
N VAL A 180 -2.40 1.85 13.52
CA VAL A 180 -1.95 3.24 13.49
C VAL A 180 -1.95 3.76 14.93
N MET A 181 -1.01 4.64 15.26
CA MET A 181 -1.03 5.37 16.53
C MET A 181 -2.42 6.01 16.74
N PRO A 182 -3.00 6.02 17.96
CA PRO A 182 -4.27 6.68 18.22
C PRO A 182 -4.28 8.12 17.71
N LEU A 183 -5.04 8.36 16.63
CA LEU A 183 -5.16 9.68 16.02
C LEU A 183 -5.99 10.57 16.94
N SER A 184 -5.34 11.53 17.59
CA SER A 184 -6.01 12.65 18.26
C SER A 184 -6.93 13.39 17.27
N LYS A 185 -8.09 13.89 17.72
CA LYS A 185 -8.92 14.80 16.93
C LYS A 185 -8.07 15.94 16.32
N PRO A 186 -8.43 16.47 15.13
CA PRO A 186 -7.75 17.65 14.57
C PRO A 186 -7.66 18.80 15.58
N VAL A 187 -6.55 19.56 15.55
CA VAL A 187 -6.44 20.83 16.27
C VAL A 187 -7.37 21.83 15.58
N PRO A 188 -8.27 22.53 16.29
CA PRO A 188 -9.13 23.53 15.68
C PRO A 188 -8.35 24.63 14.96
N ALA A 189 -8.84 25.04 13.80
CA ALA A 189 -8.40 26.25 13.12
C ALA A 189 -8.56 27.48 14.03
N THR A 190 -7.61 28.42 13.96
CA THR A 190 -7.63 29.68 14.72
C THR A 190 -7.97 30.89 13.85
N LYS A 191 -7.67 30.82 12.54
CA LYS A 191 -7.89 31.88 11.55
C LYS A 191 -9.18 31.68 10.75
N LEU A 192 -9.71 30.45 10.72
CA LEU A 192 -10.98 30.13 10.05
C LEU A 192 -12.16 30.22 11.03
N SER A 193 -13.17 31.01 10.68
CA SER A 193 -14.50 30.86 11.27
C SER A 193 -15.12 29.53 10.83
N THR A 194 -16.09 29.02 11.59
CA THR A 194 -16.88 27.85 11.23
C THR A 194 -17.71 28.14 9.98
N MET A 195 -17.13 27.87 8.80
CA MET A 195 -17.87 27.93 7.54
C MET A 195 -19.13 27.08 7.63
N THR A 196 -20.25 27.65 7.20
CA THR A 196 -21.55 26.96 7.10
C THR A 196 -21.38 25.73 6.22
N ARG A 197 -21.22 24.56 6.85
CA ARG A 197 -20.95 23.29 6.16
C ARG A 197 -22.09 23.04 5.18
N PRO A 198 -21.85 23.03 3.85
CA PRO A 198 -22.92 22.77 2.90
C PRO A 198 -23.54 21.41 3.18
N SER A 199 -24.85 21.27 2.96
CA SER A 199 -25.49 19.96 3.01
C SER A 199 -24.80 19.06 1.99
N ALA A 200 -24.09 18.04 2.47
CA ALA A 200 -23.32 17.15 1.61
C ALA A 200 -24.27 16.49 0.60
N GLY A 201 -24.09 16.82 -0.68
CA GLY A 201 -24.86 16.24 -1.78
C GLY A 201 -24.43 14.79 -2.06
N PRO A 202 -24.94 14.20 -3.15
CA PRO A 202 -24.47 12.90 -3.63
C PRO A 202 -22.94 12.90 -3.81
N CYS A 203 -22.30 11.81 -3.39
CA CYS A 203 -20.85 11.63 -3.58
C CYS A 203 -20.55 11.52 -5.09
N GLN A 204 -19.82 12.48 -5.66
CA GLN A 204 -19.49 12.49 -7.08
C GLN A 204 -18.25 11.66 -7.42
N CYS A 205 -17.29 11.58 -6.51
CA CYS A 205 -16.04 10.83 -6.67
C CYS A 205 -15.41 10.53 -5.30
N LYS A 206 -14.45 9.60 -5.26
CA LYS A 206 -13.61 9.33 -4.10
C LYS A 206 -12.15 9.32 -4.55
N TYR A 207 -11.32 10.11 -3.88
CA TYR A 207 -9.87 10.06 -4.01
C TYR A 207 -9.27 9.41 -2.76
N ASP A 208 -8.31 8.49 -2.95
CA ASP A 208 -7.42 8.08 -1.87
C ASP A 208 -6.22 9.05 -1.84
N LEU A 209 -5.98 9.64 -0.66
CA LEU A 209 -4.96 10.67 -0.45
C LEU A 209 -3.81 10.09 0.38
N MET A 210 -2.59 10.15 -0.15
CA MET A 210 -1.38 9.95 0.64
C MET A 210 -0.90 11.31 1.15
N VAL A 211 -0.69 11.42 2.47
CA VAL A 211 -0.19 12.63 3.11
C VAL A 211 1.02 12.26 3.96
N PHE A 212 2.13 12.95 3.75
CA PHE A 212 3.31 12.87 4.60
C PHE A 212 3.82 14.27 4.94
N PHE A 213 4.62 14.36 6.00
CA PHE A 213 5.27 15.60 6.39
C PHE A 213 6.68 15.34 6.90
N GLU A 214 7.52 16.36 6.74
CA GLU A 214 8.91 16.39 7.15
C GLU A 214 9.10 17.59 8.08
N ILE A 215 9.98 17.44 9.08
CA ILE A 215 10.43 18.55 9.92
C ILE A 215 11.86 18.82 9.51
N CYS A 216 12.13 19.98 8.90
CA CYS A 216 13.45 20.36 8.45
C CYS A 216 14.10 21.33 9.43
N GLU A 217 15.38 21.11 9.76
CA GLU A 217 16.19 21.93 10.65
C GLU A 217 17.21 22.74 9.87
N LEU A 218 17.48 23.97 10.34
CA LEU A 218 18.45 24.89 9.73
C LEU A 218 19.89 24.44 10.00
N GLU A 219 20.65 24.16 8.94
CA GLU A 219 22.09 23.85 9.01
C GLU A 219 22.98 25.10 8.83
N ALA A 220 24.28 24.95 9.10
CA ALA A 220 25.26 26.04 9.13
C ALA A 220 25.59 26.66 7.75
N ASN A 221 25.18 26.01 6.66
CA ASN A 221 25.17 26.54 5.29
C ASN A 221 23.99 27.49 5.02
N GLY A 222 22.94 27.48 5.85
CA GLY A 222 21.70 28.21 5.64
C GLY A 222 20.57 27.39 5.02
N ASP A 223 20.81 26.13 4.68
CA ASP A 223 19.81 25.22 4.11
C ASP A 223 18.95 24.57 5.21
N TYR A 224 17.76 24.11 4.83
CA TYR A 224 16.84 23.39 5.72
C TYR A 224 16.81 21.90 5.35
N ILE A 225 17.40 21.05 6.21
CA ILE A 225 17.58 19.62 5.95
C ILE A 225 16.59 18.78 6.78
N PRO A 226 15.93 17.75 6.23
CA PRO A 226 15.00 16.89 6.99
C PRO A 226 15.66 16.24 8.21
N ALA A 227 15.04 16.39 9.37
CA ALA A 227 15.54 15.86 10.64
C ALA A 227 15.41 14.32 10.71
N VAL A 228 16.35 13.68 11.41
CA VAL A 228 16.45 12.22 11.51
C VAL A 228 15.23 11.62 12.22
N VAL A 229 14.70 10.52 11.70
CA VAL A 229 13.57 9.78 12.29
C VAL A 229 14.02 8.37 12.70
N ASP A 230 13.87 8.03 13.99
CA ASP A 230 14.09 6.66 14.47
C ASP A 230 12.87 5.78 14.15
N HIS A 231 13.09 4.75 13.32
CA HIS A 231 12.09 3.78 12.86
C HIS A 231 12.24 2.38 13.50
N ARG A 232 13.02 2.21 14.58
CA ARG A 232 13.27 0.90 15.25
C ARG A 232 12.03 0.12 15.70
N GLY A 233 10.84 0.73 15.69
CA GLY A 233 9.56 0.03 15.91
C GLY A 233 9.08 -0.85 14.76
N GLY A 234 9.67 -0.75 13.56
CA GLY A 234 9.35 -1.60 12.39
C GLY A 234 7.95 -1.42 11.79
N MET A 235 7.13 -0.52 12.34
CA MET A 235 5.73 -0.30 11.97
C MET A 235 5.60 0.92 11.03
N PRO A 236 4.85 0.81 9.91
CA PRO A 236 4.61 1.94 9.02
C PRO A 236 4.03 3.16 9.75
N CYS A 237 4.56 4.35 9.46
CA CYS A 237 4.20 5.62 10.09
C CYS A 237 4.44 5.72 11.62
N HIS A 238 5.09 4.74 12.26
CA HIS A 238 5.55 4.84 13.66
C HIS A 238 7.05 5.20 13.68
N GLY A 239 7.34 6.49 13.48
CA GLY A 239 8.69 7.07 13.63
C GLY A 239 8.85 7.84 14.95
N THR A 240 10.05 8.33 15.23
CA THR A 240 10.30 9.33 16.27
C THR A 240 11.35 10.32 15.78
N PHE A 241 10.94 11.56 15.53
CA PHE A 241 11.84 12.64 15.12
C PHE A 241 12.87 12.95 16.22
N LEU A 242 14.13 13.10 15.82
CA LEU A 242 15.25 13.48 16.66
C LEU A 242 15.62 14.92 16.32
N LEU A 243 15.19 15.86 17.17
CA LEU A 243 15.23 17.30 16.90
C LEU A 243 16.27 18.01 17.79
N HIS A 244 17.09 18.90 17.20
CA HIS A 244 18.17 19.60 17.90
C HIS A 244 17.69 20.85 18.66
N GLN A 245 17.85 20.87 19.98
CA GLN A 245 17.38 22.00 20.79
C GLN A 245 17.99 23.35 20.36
N GLY A 246 17.14 24.38 20.31
CA GLY A 246 17.51 25.74 19.88
C GLY A 246 17.60 26.01 18.38
N ILE A 247 17.44 25.00 17.50
CA ILE A 247 17.51 25.21 16.03
C ILE A 247 16.15 25.64 15.43
N GLN A 248 16.18 26.54 14.46
CA GLN A 248 15.00 26.98 13.70
C GLN A 248 14.47 25.87 12.78
N ARG A 249 13.13 25.72 12.71
CA ARG A 249 12.49 24.65 11.94
C ARG A 249 11.53 25.14 10.87
N ARG A 250 11.31 24.26 9.89
CA ARG A 250 10.17 24.30 8.98
C ARG A 250 9.45 22.96 9.00
N ILE A 251 8.15 22.98 8.71
CA ILE A 251 7.36 21.78 8.45
C ILE A 251 6.95 21.81 6.99
N THR A 252 7.41 20.81 6.23
CA THR A 252 7.03 20.59 4.85
C THR A 252 5.96 19.51 4.81
N VAL A 253 4.82 19.77 4.18
CA VAL A 253 3.70 18.83 4.05
C VAL A 253 3.45 18.57 2.57
N THR A 254 3.38 17.29 2.19
CA THR A 254 3.13 16.88 0.81
C THR A 254 1.85 16.06 0.73
N LEU A 255 0.92 16.52 -0.09
CA LEU A 255 -0.31 15.83 -0.47
C LEU A 255 -0.08 15.15 -1.83
N VAL A 256 -0.43 13.87 -1.94
CA VAL A 256 -0.30 13.09 -3.18
C VAL A 256 -1.61 12.33 -3.46
N HIS A 257 -2.10 12.41 -4.69
CA HIS A 257 -3.30 11.69 -5.11
C HIS A 257 -3.28 11.38 -6.62
N GLU A 258 -4.11 10.44 -7.05
CA GLU A 258 -4.34 10.15 -8.48
C GLU A 258 -4.77 11.42 -9.23
N THR A 259 -4.18 11.65 -10.40
CA THR A 259 -4.44 12.85 -11.20
C THR A 259 -5.86 12.81 -11.77
N GLY A 260 -6.64 13.86 -11.49
CA GLY A 260 -8.04 13.94 -11.90
C GLY A 260 -8.56 15.38 -11.96
N SER A 261 -9.73 15.56 -12.57
CA SER A 261 -10.33 16.86 -12.82
C SER A 261 -11.20 17.42 -11.69
N LEU A 262 -11.58 16.58 -10.71
CA LEU A 262 -12.58 16.88 -9.67
C LEU A 262 -11.98 17.22 -8.30
N ILE A 263 -10.64 17.25 -8.17
CA ILE A 263 -9.97 17.76 -6.97
C ILE A 263 -8.79 18.65 -7.37
N ARG A 264 -8.86 19.93 -6.99
CA ARG A 264 -7.80 20.91 -7.20
C ARG A 264 -7.57 21.72 -5.93
N TRP A 265 -6.47 21.43 -5.24
CA TRP A 265 -5.92 22.27 -4.18
C TRP A 265 -5.77 23.71 -4.68
N LYS A 266 -6.32 24.64 -3.91
CA LYS A 266 -6.37 26.06 -4.25
C LYS A 266 -5.49 26.87 -3.30
N GLU A 267 -5.61 26.64 -2.00
CA GLU A 267 -4.96 27.47 -0.98
C GLU A 267 -4.81 26.70 0.34
N VAL A 268 -3.63 26.78 0.96
CA VAL A 268 -3.44 26.35 2.35
C VAL A 268 -3.91 27.47 3.26
N ARG A 269 -5.11 27.31 3.83
CA ARG A 269 -5.73 28.33 4.70
C ARG A 269 -5.05 28.41 6.07
N GLU A 270 -4.68 27.27 6.62
CA GLU A 270 -4.04 27.21 7.94
C GLU A 270 -3.24 25.92 8.14
N LEU A 271 -2.09 26.01 8.81
CA LEU A 271 -1.42 24.86 9.43
C LEU A 271 -1.30 25.16 10.91
N VAL A 272 -1.93 24.34 11.76
CA VAL A 272 -1.88 24.48 13.21
C VAL A 272 -1.09 23.35 13.86
N VAL A 273 -0.38 23.68 14.94
CA VAL A 273 0.32 22.73 15.82
C VAL A 273 -0.22 22.93 17.25
N GLY A 274 -0.49 21.84 17.96
CA GLY A 274 -0.98 21.88 19.34
C GLY A 274 -0.96 20.52 20.04
N ARG A 275 -1.67 20.42 21.16
CA ARG A 275 -1.81 19.25 22.06
C ARG A 275 -0.47 18.60 22.42
N ILE A 276 0.45 19.45 22.88
CA ILE A 276 1.81 19.09 23.29
C ILE A 276 1.75 18.34 24.62
N ARG A 277 2.25 17.11 24.62
CA ARG A 277 2.05 16.14 25.72
C ARG A 277 3.17 15.10 25.74
N ASN A 278 3.34 14.42 26.86
CA ASN A 278 4.31 13.32 27.02
C ASN A 278 3.67 11.91 27.08
N THR A 279 2.33 11.83 27.07
CA THR A 279 1.54 10.58 26.94
C THR A 279 1.11 10.35 25.50
N PRO A 280 1.03 9.10 25.01
CA PRO A 280 0.53 8.79 23.66
C PRO A 280 -0.99 9.03 23.51
N GLU A 281 -1.74 9.03 24.60
CA GLU A 281 -3.13 9.50 24.67
C GLU A 281 -3.18 11.03 24.69
N ALA A 282 -4.16 11.62 23.99
CA ALA A 282 -4.47 13.04 24.07
C ALA A 282 -5.68 13.27 24.99
N ASP A 283 -5.58 14.21 25.92
CA ASP A 283 -6.77 14.76 26.59
C ASP A 283 -7.54 15.64 25.60
N GLU A 284 -8.81 15.32 25.41
CA GLU A 284 -9.71 16.03 24.49
C GLU A 284 -10.74 16.91 25.22
N SER A 285 -10.68 16.98 26.55
CA SER A 285 -11.58 17.76 27.40
C SER A 285 -11.11 19.20 27.66
N LEU A 286 -9.81 19.45 27.51
CA LEU A 286 -9.18 20.74 27.79
C LEU A 286 -9.14 21.64 26.55
N ILE A 287 -9.41 22.93 26.76
CA ILE A 287 -9.05 23.99 25.81
C ILE A 287 -7.52 24.13 25.87
N ASP A 288 -6.83 23.74 24.81
CA ASP A 288 -5.37 23.82 24.73
C ASP A 288 -4.92 25.27 24.43
N PRO A 289 -4.23 25.96 25.37
CA PRO A 289 -3.75 27.32 25.15
C PRO A 289 -2.50 27.38 24.27
N ASN A 290 -1.89 26.23 23.96
CA ASN A 290 -0.61 26.13 23.26
C ASN A 290 -0.80 25.92 21.74
N ILE A 291 -2.03 26.05 21.22
CA ILE A 291 -2.32 25.97 19.79
C ILE A 291 -1.69 27.18 19.07
N LEU A 292 -0.81 26.92 18.12
CA LEU A 292 -0.24 27.93 17.24
C LEU A 292 -0.62 27.71 15.79
N SER A 293 -0.87 28.81 15.10
CA SER A 293 -1.13 28.87 13.67
C SER A 293 0.12 29.34 12.94
N LEU A 294 0.78 28.41 12.24
CA LEU A 294 2.07 28.64 11.62
C LEU A 294 2.00 29.62 10.45
N ASN A 295 3.15 30.18 10.09
CA ASN A 295 3.28 31.04 8.91
C ASN A 295 3.62 30.17 7.69
N ILE A 296 2.73 30.12 6.71
CA ILE A 296 2.97 29.41 5.44
C ILE A 296 3.99 30.24 4.63
N LEU A 297 5.10 29.61 4.25
CA LEU A 297 6.20 30.22 3.50
C LEU A 297 6.04 30.00 1.99
N SER A 298 5.57 28.82 1.60
CA SER A 298 5.28 28.46 0.22
C SER A 298 4.14 27.44 0.14
N SER A 299 3.43 27.42 -0.97
CA SER A 299 2.47 26.34 -1.32
C SER A 299 2.31 26.27 -2.84
N GLY A 300 2.26 25.07 -3.40
CA GLY A 300 2.15 24.90 -4.85
C GLY A 300 2.18 23.45 -5.32
N TYR A 301 1.96 23.28 -6.62
CA TYR A 301 2.06 21.99 -7.29
C TYR A 301 3.52 21.69 -7.65
N ILE A 302 3.99 20.51 -7.28
CA ILE A 302 5.29 19.97 -7.70
C ILE A 302 5.07 18.82 -8.68
N HIS A 303 6.03 18.58 -9.57
CA HIS A 303 5.89 17.60 -10.65
C HIS A 303 7.14 16.71 -10.68
N PRO A 304 7.17 15.60 -9.92
CA PRO A 304 8.28 14.65 -9.96
C PRO A 304 8.45 14.08 -11.36
N SER A 305 9.69 13.94 -11.83
CA SER A 305 10.01 13.62 -13.24
C SER A 305 9.59 12.22 -13.72
N GLN A 306 9.07 11.38 -12.84
CA GLN A 306 8.69 9.98 -13.11
C GLN A 306 7.32 9.59 -12.53
N ASP A 307 6.55 10.51 -11.94
CA ASP A 307 5.27 10.20 -11.29
C ASP A 307 4.10 10.87 -12.06
N ASP A 308 3.00 10.14 -12.27
CA ASP A 308 1.80 10.64 -12.94
C ASP A 308 0.70 11.09 -11.96
N ARG A 309 0.93 10.95 -10.66
CA ARG A 309 0.08 11.48 -9.59
C ARG A 309 0.26 12.99 -9.43
N THR A 310 -0.77 13.63 -8.89
CA THR A 310 -0.74 15.05 -8.56
C THR A 310 -0.12 15.24 -7.19
N PHE A 311 0.94 16.05 -7.11
CA PHE A 311 1.59 16.43 -5.85
C PHE A 311 1.33 17.90 -5.56
N TYR A 312 0.87 18.20 -4.33
CA TYR A 312 0.74 19.55 -3.82
C TYR A 312 1.49 19.65 -2.50
N GLN A 313 2.51 20.51 -2.47
CA GLN A 313 3.42 20.66 -1.33
C GLN A 313 3.29 22.07 -0.75
N PHE A 314 3.44 22.18 0.55
CA PHE A 314 3.55 23.47 1.23
C PHE A 314 4.51 23.41 2.41
N GLU A 315 5.12 24.55 2.71
CA GLU A 315 6.14 24.71 3.74
C GLU A 315 5.69 25.78 4.73
N ALA A 316 5.88 25.56 6.02
CA ALA A 316 5.57 26.53 7.06
C ALA A 316 6.71 26.69 8.06
N ALA A 317 6.95 27.91 8.53
CA ALA A 317 7.90 28.16 9.61
C ALA A 317 7.35 27.63 10.95
N TRP A 318 8.15 26.87 11.69
CA TRP A 318 7.81 26.38 13.03
C TRP A 318 8.84 26.83 14.06
N ASP A 319 8.42 27.68 14.98
CA ASP A 319 9.14 27.97 16.21
C ASP A 319 8.53 27.13 17.34
N SER A 320 9.28 26.15 17.84
CA SER A 320 8.83 25.27 18.91
C SER A 320 8.72 25.99 20.27
N SER A 321 9.42 27.13 20.45
CA SER A 321 9.47 27.88 21.71
C SER A 321 8.23 28.75 21.95
N MET A 322 7.65 29.28 20.87
CA MET A 322 6.43 30.09 20.88
C MET A 322 5.22 29.36 21.51
N HIS A 323 5.24 28.02 21.56
CA HIS A 323 4.22 27.22 22.21
C HIS A 323 4.19 27.34 23.74
N ASN A 324 5.19 28.02 24.35
CA ASN A 324 5.30 28.21 25.80
C ASN A 324 5.29 26.90 26.64
N SER A 325 5.59 25.77 26.01
CA SER A 325 5.54 24.46 26.65
C SER A 325 6.92 24.02 27.14
N LEU A 326 7.03 23.75 28.45
CA LEU A 326 8.25 23.21 29.06
C LEU A 326 8.70 21.87 28.46
N LEU A 327 7.82 21.14 27.76
CA LEU A 327 8.20 19.94 27.02
C LEU A 327 9.05 20.27 25.80
N LEU A 328 8.61 21.23 24.98
CA LEU A 328 9.37 21.67 23.79
C LEU A 328 10.58 22.56 24.13
N ASN A 329 10.59 23.19 25.30
CA ASN A 329 11.63 24.14 25.71
C ASN A 329 12.78 23.50 26.51
N ARG A 330 12.92 22.17 26.47
CA ARG A 330 13.99 21.42 27.17
C ARG A 330 14.52 20.25 26.36
N VAL A 331 15.71 19.76 26.69
CA VAL A 331 16.20 18.47 26.19
C VAL A 331 15.32 17.35 26.75
N THR A 332 14.71 16.55 25.86
CA THR A 332 13.83 15.43 26.23
C THR A 332 14.61 14.36 27.02
N PRO A 333 14.19 14.01 28.25
CA PRO A 333 14.83 12.96 29.04
C PRO A 333 14.81 11.57 28.36
N TYR A 334 15.77 10.72 28.70
CA TYR A 334 15.81 9.35 28.18
C TYR A 334 14.53 8.58 28.51
N ARG A 335 13.94 7.92 27.49
CA ARG A 335 12.62 7.26 27.48
C ARG A 335 11.38 8.16 27.53
N GLU A 336 11.53 9.47 27.70
CA GLU A 336 10.43 10.41 27.45
C GLU A 336 10.23 10.59 25.94
N LYS A 337 8.97 10.77 25.51
CA LYS A 337 8.62 11.17 24.13
C LYS A 337 7.62 12.30 24.19
N ILE A 338 7.80 13.30 23.32
CA ILE A 338 6.86 14.40 23.17
C ILE A 338 5.98 14.09 21.95
N TYR A 339 4.68 14.19 22.12
CA TYR A 339 3.69 14.09 21.07
C TYR A 339 3.10 15.48 20.82
N ILE A 340 2.87 15.79 19.54
CA ILE A 340 2.18 16.99 19.08
C ILE A 340 1.13 16.57 18.05
N THR A 341 0.06 17.35 17.92
CA THR A 341 -0.93 17.19 16.85
C THR A 341 -0.70 18.30 15.81
N LEU A 342 -0.38 17.89 14.59
CA LEU A 342 -0.41 18.74 13.40
C LEU A 342 -1.83 18.70 12.81
N SER A 343 -2.36 19.81 12.30
CA SER A 343 -3.60 19.80 11.49
C SER A 343 -3.56 20.87 10.41
N ALA A 344 -3.80 20.45 9.16
CA ALA A 344 -3.82 21.32 7.99
C ALA A 344 -5.25 21.57 7.52
N TYR A 345 -5.55 22.84 7.24
CA TYR A 345 -6.79 23.30 6.65
C TYR A 345 -6.50 23.83 5.25
N ILE A 346 -6.91 23.09 4.23
CA ILE A 346 -6.62 23.36 2.82
C ILE A 346 -7.94 23.48 2.07
N GLU A 347 -8.08 24.50 1.23
CA GLU A 347 -9.21 24.64 0.30
C GLU A 347 -8.93 23.84 -0.97
N ALA A 348 -9.85 22.95 -1.33
CA ALA A 348 -9.89 22.29 -2.63
C ALA A 348 -11.17 22.70 -3.38
N ARG A 349 -11.09 22.65 -4.72
CA ARG A 349 -12.20 22.85 -5.65
C ARG A 349 -12.43 21.61 -6.51
#